data_AF-A0A927IY01-F1
#
_entry.id   AF-A0A927IY01-F1
#
_cell.length_a   1.000
_cell.length_b   1.000
_cell.length_c   1.000
_cell.angle_alpha   90.00
_cell.angle_beta   90.00
_cell.angle_gamma   90.00
#
_symmetry.space_group_name_H-M   'P 1'
#
loop_
_entity.id
_entity.type
_entity.pdbx_description
1 polymer ?
#
loop_
_entity_poly.entity_id
_entity_poly.type
_entity_poly.pdbx_seq_one_letter_code
_entity_poly.pdbx_strand_id
1 'polypeptide(L)' 'MLVGRTLYLLGMAFVFFSVVVIVMALFSNGGGDIVFPIFALLNGLIAMGVGDIVIDLNYRKKVEKMNKE' A
#
# COMPACT_ATOMS: atom_id res chain seq x y z
N MET A 1 -1.86 -13.80 -9.06
CA MET A 1 -2.24 -13.90 -7.63
C MET A 1 -1.16 -13.39 -6.68
N LEU A 2 0.08 -13.90 -6.70
CA LEU A 2 1.14 -13.56 -5.73
C LEU A 2 1.55 -12.08 -5.78
N VAL A 3 1.80 -11.54 -6.97
CA VAL A 3 2.34 -10.17 -7.15
C VAL A 3 1.43 -9.10 -6.55
N GLY A 4 0.12 -9.12 -6.86
CA GLY A 4 -0.82 -8.12 -6.32
C GLY A 4 -0.97 -8.20 -4.80
N ARG A 5 -0.99 -9.42 -4.24
CA ARG A 5 -1.07 -9.63 -2.78
C ARG A 5 0.19 -9.16 -2.07
N THR A 6 1.37 -9.42 -2.64
CA THR A 6 2.65 -8.94 -2.12
C THR A 6 2.72 -7.41 -2.17
N LEU A 7 2.33 -6.80 -3.29
CA LEU A 7 2.30 -5.32 -3.42
C LEU A 7 1.37 -4.68 -2.39
N TYR A 8 0.18 -5.25 -2.21
CA TYR A 8 -0.79 -4.76 -1.24
C TYR A 8 -0.26 -4.85 0.20
N LEU A 9 0.35 -5.98 0.58
CA LEU A 9 0.93 -6.17 1.92
C LEU A 9 2.13 -5.24 2.17
N LEU A 10 2.99 -5.04 1.17
CA LEU A 10 4.10 -4.08 1.25
C LEU A 10 3.58 -2.65 1.39
N GLY A 11 2.58 -2.25 0.60
CA GLY A 11 1.94 -0.95 0.70
C GLY A 11 1.35 -0.70 2.08
N MET A 12 0.62 -1.69 2.62
CA MET A 12 0.06 -1.63 3.97
C MET A 12 1.13 -1.45 5.06
N ALA A 13 2.25 -2.19 4.97
CA ALA A 13 3.36 -2.03 5.91
C ALA A 13 3.94 -0.61 5.86
N PHE A 14 4.17 -0.08 4.64
CA PHE A 14 4.66 1.28 4.45
C PHE A 14 3.72 2.33 5.03
N VAL A 15 2.41 2.21 4.80
CA VAL A 15 1.42 3.12 5.39
C VAL A 15 1.47 3.04 6.92
N PHE A 16 1.46 1.84 7.50
CA PHE A 16 1.48 1.65 8.94
C PHE A 16 2.69 2.31 9.60
N PHE A 17 3.90 2.01 9.12
CA PHE A 17 5.12 2.61 9.67
C PHE A 17 5.16 4.12 9.47
N SER A 18 4.70 4.62 8.31
CA SER A 18 4.66 6.07 8.05
C SER A 18 3.73 6.80 9.02
N VAL A 19 2.55 6.25 9.30
CA VAL A 19 1.62 6.81 10.29
C VAL A 19 2.25 6.81 11.68
N VAL A 20 2.87 5.71 12.11
CA VAL A 20 3.54 5.62 13.41
C VAL A 20 4.63 6.68 13.54
N VAL A 21 5.47 6.84 12.51
CA VAL A 21 6.55 7.84 12.52
C VAL A 21 6.01 9.27 12.51
N ILE A 22 4.95 9.57 11.75
CA ILE A 22 4.29 10.88 11.78
C ILE A 22 3.80 11.19 13.19
N VAL A 23 3.12 10.24 13.84
CA VAL A 23 2.63 10.41 15.21
C VAL A 23 3.81 10.67 16.16
N MET A 24 4.88 9.88 16.09
CA MET A 24 6.08 10.10 16.92
C MET A 24 6.73 11.47 16.66
N ALA A 25 6.77 11.93 15.41
CA ALA A 25 7.35 13.22 15.05
C ALA A 25 6.58 14.40 15.67
N LEU A 26 5.24 14.30 15.79
CA LEU A 26 4.41 15.34 16.42
C LEU A 26 4.67 15.50 17.92
N PHE A 27 5.10 14.43 18.60
CA PHE A 27 5.42 14.45 20.04
C PHE A 27 6.93 14.60 20.32
N SER A 28 7.75 14.69 19.27
CA SER A 28 9.18 14.96 19.39
C SER A 28 9.41 16.47 19.50
N ASN A 29 9.96 16.93 20.63
CA ASN A 29 10.36 18.33 20.85
C ASN A 29 11.47 18.83 19.89
N GLY A 30 11.93 18.01 18.96
CA GLY A 30 13.07 18.30 18.07
C GLY A 30 12.72 18.75 16.65
N GLY A 31 11.45 19.04 16.33
CA GLY A 31 11.08 19.44 14.95
C GLY A 31 11.39 18.35 13.94
N GLY A 32 10.83 17.15 14.16
CA GLY A 32 11.06 16.00 13.28
C GLY A 32 10.61 16.29 11.85
N ASP A 33 11.48 16.00 10.88
CA ASP A 33 11.18 16.17 9.46
C ASP A 33 10.06 15.21 9.02
N ILE A 34 8.89 15.77 8.72
CA ILE A 34 7.69 15.05 8.28
C ILE A 34 7.70 14.75 6.78
N VAL A 35 8.64 15.29 6.00
CA VAL A 35 8.68 15.11 4.54
C VAL A 35 8.85 13.63 4.20
N PHE A 36 9.86 12.96 4.76
CA PHE A 36 10.10 11.55 4.49
C PHE A 36 8.92 10.62 4.85
N PRO A 37 8.31 10.74 6.05
CA PRO A 37 7.12 9.97 6.39
C PRO A 37 5.93 10.22 5.46
N ILE A 38 5.70 11.46 5.01
CA ILE A 38 4.62 11.77 4.07
C ILE A 38 4.88 11.13 2.71
N PHE A 39 6.12 11.20 2.21
CA PHE A 39 6.50 10.51 0.97
C PHE A 39 6.31 9.00 1.09
N ALA A 40 6.75 8.39 2.19
CA ALA A 40 6.56 6.97 2.44
C ALA A 40 5.07 6.58 2.54
N LEU A 41 4.24 7.42 3.15
CA LEU A 41 2.79 7.23 3.24
C LEU A 41 2.14 7.24 1.86
N LEU A 42 2.44 8.25 1.04
CA LEU A 42 1.91 8.37 -0.33
C LEU A 42 2.32 7.16 -1.19
N ASN A 43 3.58 6.74 -1.12
CA ASN A 43 4.06 5.57 -1.84
C ASN A 43 3.38 4.28 -1.35
N GLY A 44 3.17 4.14 -0.04
CA GLY A 44 2.44 3.02 0.54
C GLY A 44 0.99 2.94 0.06
N LEU A 45 0.30 4.08 0.01
CA LEU A 45 -1.08 4.17 -0.50
C LEU A 45 -1.16 3.81 -1.98
N ILE A 46 -0.22 4.31 -2.80
CA ILE A 46 -0.15 3.98 -4.23
C ILE A 46 0.09 2.47 -4.40
N ALA A 47 1.05 1.89 -3.68
CA ALA A 47 1.36 0.46 -3.75
C ALA A 47 0.15 -0.41 -3.34
N MET A 48 -0.59 0.02 -2.31
CA MET A 48 -1.82 -0.64 -1.86
C MET A 48 -2.91 -0.59 -2.95
N GLY A 49 -3.16 0.58 -3.55
CA GLY A 49 -4.15 0.75 -4.62
C GLY A 49 -3.78 -0.03 -5.89
N VAL A 50 -2.52 0.00 -6.32
CA VAL A 50 -2.05 -0.79 -7.47
C VAL A 50 -2.14 -2.29 -7.17
N GLY A 51 -1.80 -2.70 -5.94
CA GLY A 51 -1.94 -4.10 -5.50
C GLY A 51 -3.38 -4.60 -5.62
N ASP A 52 -4.35 -3.78 -5.20
CA ASP A 52 -5.78 -4.12 -5.28
C ASP A 52 -6.27 -4.22 -6.73
N ILE A 53 -5.89 -3.28 -7.59
CA ILE A 53 -6.21 -3.33 -9.04
C ILE A 53 -5.66 -4.62 -9.68
N VAL A 54 -4.42 -5.00 -9.35
CA VAL A 54 -3.81 -6.24 -9.88
C VAL A 54 -4.53 -7.48 -9.37
N ILE A 55 -5.02 -7.48 -8.14
CA ILE A 55 -5.82 -8.57 -7.57
C ILE A 55 -7.15 -8.68 -8.32
N ASP A 56 -7.87 -7.56 -8.50
CA ASP A 56 -9.16 -7.53 -9.19
C ASP A 56 -9.04 -7.98 -10.65
N LEU A 57 -8.08 -7.44 -11.41
CA LEU A 57 -7.84 -7.84 -12.79
C LEU A 57 -7.55 -9.35 -12.92
N ASN A 58 -6.79 -9.91 -11.98
CA ASN A 58 -6.48 -11.32 -11.97
C ASN A 58 -7.71 -12.17 -11.60
N TYR A 59 -8.57 -11.67 -10.72
CA TYR A 59 -9.84 -12.32 -10.39
C TYR A 59 -10.81 -12.32 -11.58
N ARG A 60 -11.02 -11.16 -12.22
CA ARG A 60 -11.87 -11.00 -13.40
C ARG A 60 -11.45 -11.90 -14.57
N LYS A 61 -10.14 -11.99 -14.85
CA LYS A 61 -9.62 -12.92 -15.87
C LYS A 61 -9.90 -14.39 -15.55
N LYS A 62 -9.90 -14.78 -14.26
CA LYS A 62 -10.22 -16.14 -13.84
C LYS A 62 -11.72 -16.45 -14.06
N VAL A 63 -12.59 -15.50 -13.72
CA VAL A 63 -14.04 -15.62 -13.91
C VAL A 63 -14.42 -15.70 -15.39
N GLU A 64 -13.82 -14.85 -16.24
CA GLU A 64 -14.07 -14.89 -17.69
C GLU A 64 -13.66 -16.20 -18.35
N LYS A 65 -12.61 -16.87 -17.84
CA LYS A 65 -12.23 -18.20 -18.33
C LYS A 65 -13.26 -19.27 -18.00
N MET A 66 -13.79 -19.27 -16.77
CA MET A 66 -14.78 -20.27 -16.33
C MET A 66 -16.13 -20.14 -17.05
N ASN A 67 -16.51 -18.94 -17.53
CA ASN A 67 -17.76 -18.74 -18.28
C ASN A 67 -17.65 -19.08 -19.78
N LYS A 68 -16.45 -19.37 -20.29
CA LYS A 68 -16.21 -19.72 -21.70
C LYS A 68 -16.03 -21.22 -21.93
N GLU A 69 -15.99 -22.01 -20.87
CA GLU A 69 -15.99 -23.49 -20.88
C GLU A 69 -17.40 -24.00 -20.61
#